data_AF-A0A8J6MNL1-F1
#
_entry.id   AF-A0A8J6MNL1-F1
#
_cell.length_a   1.000
_cell.length_b   1.000
_cell.length_c   1.000
_cell.angle_alpha   90.00
_cell.angle_beta   90.00
_cell.angle_gamma   90.00
#
_symmetry.space_group_name_H-M   'P 1'
#
loop_
_entity.id
_entity.type
_entity.pdbx_description
1 polymer ?
#
loop_
_entity_poly.entity_id
_entity_poly.type
_entity_poly.pdbx_seq_one_letter_code
_entity_poly.pdbx_strand_id
1 'polypeptide(L)'
;MKLTGYQANCQNFIKHPLSKILGGGEASIRVIRVLCEFSNQHLSLTTLSQKTGLSLNGVKRTIEELEDLGIVQRAGTGSRRLYSLRRAHPLAEVLTQLFVGEQSLESTLKNTTISDYPKILIFGGPTKSSNSLYRLSMISRDGAGLKIKEKNCRVTVPPASGLSMSIADSIIQSIDAIESPLAAKATDGGIEIRRGDVTQIVGAKLTNPTAELPNSENDPEVIQVNGKPLVVTHAVLNLPFPLKDINVDLYAVQRSTNSYNAVLNANGELHGFIKDTTEQSVLGTSLPIPSVNLNKVPVKQDPDASKSTVSFMKIADGASCDEVVEAYGLEK
;
A
#
# COMPACT_ATOMS: atom_id res chain seq x y z
N MET A 1 12.45 -16.40 58.79
CA MET A 1 12.76 -15.01 58.41
C MET A 1 13.60 -15.04 57.13
N LYS A 2 12.99 -14.87 55.96
CA LYS A 2 13.67 -14.88 54.65
C LYS A 2 13.72 -13.44 54.16
N LEU A 3 14.92 -12.88 54.02
CA LEU A 3 15.15 -11.62 53.33
C LEU A 3 15.52 -11.95 51.88
N THR A 4 14.59 -11.75 50.96
CA THR A 4 14.86 -11.73 49.51
C THR A 4 15.29 -10.32 49.12
N GLY A 5 16.59 -10.12 48.91
CA GLY A 5 17.15 -8.89 48.36
C GLY A 5 17.00 -8.86 46.85
N TYR A 6 16.16 -7.95 46.35
CA TYR A 6 16.09 -7.60 44.92
C TYR A 6 17.18 -6.56 44.64
N GLN A 7 18.27 -6.97 43.98
CA GLN A 7 19.28 -6.03 43.50
C GLN A 7 18.75 -5.30 42.26
N ALA A 8 18.33 -4.05 42.43
CA ALA A 8 18.05 -3.15 41.31
C ALA A 8 19.37 -2.82 40.60
N ASN A 9 19.53 -3.32 39.37
CA ASN A 9 20.63 -2.97 38.49
C ASN A 9 20.48 -1.50 38.02
N CYS A 10 21.03 -0.56 38.79
CA CYS A 10 21.14 0.84 38.39
C CYS A 10 22.18 0.99 37.29
N GLN A 11 21.77 0.88 36.03
CA GLN A 11 22.61 1.30 34.91
C GLN A 11 22.91 2.79 35.00
N ASN A 12 24.16 3.18 34.74
CA ASN A 12 24.61 4.57 34.84
C ASN A 12 23.90 5.43 33.78
N PHE A 13 23.16 6.44 34.24
CA PHE A 13 22.29 7.30 33.43
C PHE A 13 23.03 8.02 32.29
N ILE A 14 24.30 8.36 32.48
CA ILE A 14 25.12 9.02 31.46
C ILE A 14 25.41 8.07 30.27
N LYS A 15 25.43 6.76 30.50
CA LYS A 15 25.82 5.77 29.49
C LYS A 15 24.65 5.23 28.66
N HIS A 16 23.43 5.24 29.20
CA HIS A 16 22.26 4.62 28.55
C HIS A 16 20.98 5.47 28.68
N PRO A 17 20.94 6.68 28.12
CA PRO A 17 19.77 7.56 28.23
C PRO A 17 18.50 6.94 27.63
N LEU A 18 18.62 6.20 26.52
CA LEU A 18 17.48 5.56 25.83
C LEU A 18 16.75 4.55 26.72
N SER A 19 17.43 3.83 27.60
CA SER A 19 16.80 2.85 28.50
C SER A 19 15.83 3.53 29.47
N LYS A 20 16.10 4.78 29.87
CA LYS A 20 15.20 5.53 30.76
C LYS A 20 14.08 6.23 29.99
N ILE A 21 14.37 6.68 28.77
CA ILE A 21 13.41 7.37 27.89
C ILE A 21 12.36 6.39 27.35
N LEU A 22 12.82 5.26 26.81
CA LEU A 22 11.97 4.23 26.21
C LEU A 22 11.53 3.19 27.23
N GLY A 23 12.32 2.95 28.29
CA GLY A 23 11.96 2.06 29.39
C GLY A 23 11.14 2.73 30.50
N GLY A 24 10.85 4.03 30.39
CA GLY A 24 9.96 4.77 31.30
C GLY A 24 8.48 4.34 31.24
N GLY A 25 8.18 3.30 30.46
CA GLY A 25 6.84 2.76 30.28
C GLY A 25 6.12 3.37 29.08
N GLU A 26 4.95 2.79 28.78
CA GLU A 26 4.12 3.13 27.63
C GLU A 26 3.72 4.62 27.59
N ALA A 27 3.57 5.25 28.77
CA ALA A 27 3.19 6.66 28.89
C ALA A 27 4.22 7.60 28.24
N SER A 28 5.52 7.39 28.47
CA SER A 28 6.60 8.20 27.91
C SER A 28 6.63 8.10 26.39
N ILE A 29 6.48 6.90 25.84
CA ILE A 29 6.44 6.67 24.39
C ILE A 29 5.26 7.41 23.76
N ARG A 30 4.05 7.29 24.34
CA ARG A 30 2.85 7.98 23.85
C ARG A 30 3.01 9.51 23.87
N VAL A 31 3.56 10.08 24.95
CA VAL A 31 3.80 11.53 25.06
C VAL A 31 4.83 12.00 24.04
N ILE A 32 5.97 11.31 23.92
CA ILE A 32 7.01 11.67 22.94
C ILE A 32 6.47 11.55 21.52
N ARG A 33 5.69 10.51 21.19
CA ARG A 33 5.06 10.31 19.88
C ARG A 33 4.23 11.53 19.48
N VAL A 34 3.32 11.98 20.36
CA VAL A 34 2.50 13.17 20.12
C VAL A 34 3.36 14.43 19.99
N LEU A 35 4.38 14.60 20.83
CA LEU A 35 5.26 15.78 20.73
C LEU A 35 6.11 15.80 19.45
N CYS A 36 6.48 14.64 18.90
CA CYS A 36 7.16 14.54 17.61
C CYS A 36 6.21 14.86 16.45
N GLU A 37 4.97 14.35 16.50
CA GLU A 37 3.92 14.65 15.52
C GLU A 37 3.62 16.15 15.43
N PHE A 38 3.60 16.85 16.58
CA PHE A 38 3.37 18.29 16.67
C PHE A 38 4.64 19.09 16.98
N SER A 39 5.78 18.72 16.38
CA SER A 39 7.11 19.29 16.67
C SER A 39 7.24 20.82 16.47
N ASN A 40 6.32 21.44 15.72
CA ASN A 40 6.23 22.89 15.49
C ASN A 40 5.30 23.63 16.47
N GLN A 41 4.70 22.94 17.42
CA GLN A 41 3.70 23.51 18.32
C GLN A 41 4.05 23.26 19.79
N HIS A 42 3.61 24.16 20.66
CA HIS A 42 3.63 23.93 22.10
C HIS A 42 2.23 23.49 22.55
N LEU A 43 2.14 22.32 23.18
CA LEU A 43 0.88 21.70 23.58
C LEU A 43 0.63 21.87 25.08
N SER A 44 -0.64 22.07 25.47
CA SER A 44 -1.04 22.07 26.88
C SER A 44 -1.12 20.65 27.44
N LEU A 45 -1.09 20.50 28.77
CA LEU A 45 -1.30 19.19 29.42
C LEU A 45 -2.65 18.58 29.06
N THR A 46 -3.70 19.40 28.94
CA THR A 46 -5.04 18.95 28.55
C THR A 46 -5.04 18.41 27.12
N THR A 47 -4.38 19.11 26.19
CA THR A 47 -4.24 18.66 24.80
C THR A 47 -3.44 17.36 24.70
N LEU A 48 -2.34 17.26 25.47
CA LEU A 48 -1.54 16.03 25.53
C LEU A 48 -2.34 14.87 26.12
N SER A 49 -3.12 15.09 27.18
CA SER A 49 -4.01 14.06 27.77
C SER A 49 -5.03 13.55 26.77
N GLN A 50 -5.69 14.45 26.03
CA GLN A 50 -6.63 14.09 24.98
C GLN A 50 -5.97 13.27 23.87
N LYS A 51 -4.81 13.72 23.35
CA LYS A 51 -4.13 13.07 22.23
C LYS A 51 -3.46 11.74 22.60
N THR A 52 -2.97 11.59 23.82
CA THR A 52 -2.29 10.36 24.28
C THR A 52 -3.26 9.32 24.86
N GLY A 53 -4.49 9.73 25.19
CA GLY A 53 -5.45 8.92 25.93
C GLY A 53 -5.07 8.67 27.39
N LEU A 54 -4.04 9.34 27.89
CA LEU A 54 -3.58 9.22 29.28
C LEU A 54 -4.36 10.18 30.18
N SER A 55 -4.46 9.85 31.47
CA SER A 55 -5.02 10.77 32.47
C SER A 55 -4.14 12.02 32.60
N LEU A 56 -4.74 13.16 32.95
CA LEU A 56 -4.03 14.44 33.09
C LEU A 56 -2.85 14.34 34.08
N ASN A 57 -3.02 13.63 35.20
CA ASN A 57 -1.96 13.38 36.17
C ASN A 57 -0.85 12.48 35.61
N GLY A 58 -1.21 11.47 34.80
CA GLY A 58 -0.23 10.61 34.12
C GLY A 58 0.62 11.38 33.12
N VAL A 59 0.01 12.23 32.30
CA VAL A 59 0.73 13.14 31.39
C VAL A 59 1.62 14.10 32.15
N LYS A 60 1.10 14.74 33.20
CA LYS A 60 1.86 15.69 34.02
C LYS A 60 3.14 15.06 34.55
N ARG A 61 3.03 13.90 35.20
CA ARG A 61 4.18 13.16 35.73
C ARG A 61 5.18 12.79 34.63
N THR A 62 4.67 12.27 33.51
CA THR A 62 5.52 11.87 32.37
C THR A 62 6.27 13.07 31.78
N ILE A 63 5.62 14.22 31.65
CA ILE A 63 6.23 15.45 31.14
C ILE A 63 7.28 15.99 32.11
N GLU A 64 7.02 15.97 33.42
CA GLU A 64 8.01 16.36 34.43
C GLU A 64 9.26 15.46 34.34
N GLU A 65 9.07 14.15 34.22
CA GLU A 65 10.17 13.20 34.02
C GLU A 65 10.93 13.47 32.71
N LEU A 66 10.26 13.76 31.59
CA LEU A 66 10.90 14.08 30.31
C LEU A 66 11.55 15.47 30.26
N GLU A 67 11.05 16.44 31.04
CA GLU A 67 11.64 17.76 31.23
C GLU A 67 12.95 17.66 32.02
N ASP A 68 12.97 16.86 33.09
CA ASP A 68 14.18 16.55 33.88
C ASP A 68 15.26 15.86 33.04
N LEU A 69 14.84 15.04 32.07
CA LEU A 69 15.72 14.41 31.08
C LEU A 69 16.18 15.37 29.97
N GLY A 70 15.63 16.58 29.89
CA GLY A 70 15.96 17.58 28.88
C GLY A 70 15.39 17.31 27.48
N ILE A 71 14.51 16.33 27.33
CA ILE A 71 13.90 15.95 26.05
C ILE A 71 12.74 16.88 25.71
N VAL A 72 12.02 17.31 26.73
CA VAL A 72 10.92 18.25 26.62
C VAL A 72 11.39 19.62 27.09
N GLN A 73 10.85 20.67 26.48
CA GLN A 73 11.01 22.04 26.93
C GLN A 73 9.64 22.65 27.21
N ARG A 74 9.60 23.52 28.22
CA ARG A 74 8.42 24.25 28.64
C ARG A 74 8.46 25.68 28.12
N ALA A 75 7.33 26.17 27.62
CA ALA A 75 7.10 27.56 27.28
C ALA A 75 5.97 28.16 28.14
N GLY A 76 6.10 29.45 28.48
CA GLY A 76 5.13 30.20 29.29
C GLY A 76 5.36 30.12 30.82
N THR A 77 4.64 30.98 31.55
CA THR A 77 4.73 31.11 33.02
C THR A 77 3.38 30.85 33.68
N GLY A 78 3.41 30.41 34.95
CA GLY A 78 2.20 30.23 35.76
C GLY A 78 1.31 29.07 35.30
N SER A 79 0.01 29.36 35.11
CA SER A 79 -1.04 28.37 34.80
C SER A 79 -1.11 27.99 33.31
N ARG A 80 -0.44 28.73 32.42
CA ARG A 80 -0.44 28.48 30.97
C ARG A 80 0.89 27.89 30.50
N ARG A 81 1.26 26.74 31.06
CA ARG A 81 2.46 26.00 30.63
C ARG A 81 2.13 25.19 29.38
N LEU A 82 2.95 25.37 28.36
CA LEU A 82 2.90 24.58 27.14
C LEU A 82 4.21 23.81 26.98
N TYR A 83 4.16 22.68 26.31
CA TYR A 83 5.28 21.74 26.21
C TYR A 83 5.53 21.37 24.74
N SER A 84 6.80 21.28 24.37
CA SER A 84 7.24 20.85 23.05
C SER A 84 8.47 19.97 23.17
N LEU A 85 8.76 19.17 22.15
CA LEU A 85 10.05 18.51 22.03
C LEU A 85 11.18 19.56 21.98
N ARG A 86 12.25 19.36 22.76
CA ARG A 86 13.43 20.24 22.73
C ARG A 86 14.28 19.91 21.51
N ARG A 87 14.20 20.72 20.46
CA ARG A 87 14.91 20.48 19.19
C ARG A 87 16.43 20.43 19.32
N ALA A 88 17.00 21.18 20.26
CA ALA A 88 18.44 21.17 20.53
C ALA A 88 18.92 19.88 21.23
N HIS A 89 18.02 18.98 21.63
CA HIS A 89 18.38 17.74 22.29
C HIS A 89 18.98 16.75 21.26
N PRO A 90 20.12 16.08 21.55
CA PRO A 90 20.79 15.19 20.59
C PRO A 90 19.91 14.04 20.04
N LEU A 91 18.91 13.61 20.81
CA LEU A 91 17.98 12.54 20.42
C LEU A 91 16.72 13.03 19.70
N ALA A 92 16.49 14.34 19.58
CA ALA A 92 15.23 14.87 19.05
C ALA A 92 14.97 14.43 17.61
N GLU A 93 15.99 14.50 16.76
CA GLU A 93 15.91 14.07 15.36
C GLU A 93 15.69 12.55 15.25
N VAL A 94 16.47 11.76 16.00
CA VAL A 94 16.37 10.29 15.98
C VAL A 94 15.00 9.82 16.48
N LEU A 95 14.45 10.42 17.53
CA LEU A 95 13.10 10.11 18.02
C LEU A 95 12.06 10.48 16.98
N THR A 96 12.20 11.65 16.33
CA THR A 96 11.29 12.07 15.26
C THR A 96 11.31 11.08 14.10
N GLN A 97 12.50 10.69 13.62
CA GLN A 97 12.65 9.70 12.56
C GLN A 97 12.10 8.32 12.96
N LEU A 98 12.29 7.91 14.21
CA LEU A 98 11.74 6.65 14.73
C LEU A 98 10.21 6.64 14.68
N PHE A 99 9.56 7.72 15.14
CA PHE A 99 8.10 7.82 15.14
C PHE A 99 7.51 8.09 13.75
N VAL A 100 8.24 8.81 12.87
CA VAL A 100 7.89 8.91 11.45
C VAL A 100 7.97 7.53 10.79
N GLY A 101 9.00 6.74 11.10
CA GLY A 101 9.13 5.35 10.66
C GLY A 101 8.00 4.46 11.17
N GLU A 102 7.61 4.60 12.44
CA GLU A 102 6.44 3.92 13.01
C GLU A 102 5.15 4.31 12.28
N GLN A 103 4.94 5.59 12.01
CA GLN A 103 3.77 6.06 11.26
C GLN A 103 3.79 5.67 9.78
N SER A 104 4.97 5.42 9.20
CA SER A 104 5.13 4.96 7.82
C SER A 104 4.76 3.49 7.61
N LEU A 105 4.52 2.75 8.69
CA LEU A 105 4.04 1.37 8.63
C LEU A 105 2.62 1.29 8.01
N GLU A 106 1.80 2.33 8.11
CA GLU A 106 0.43 2.30 7.55
C GLU A 106 0.32 3.12 6.26
N SER A 107 0.69 2.52 5.12
CA SER A 107 0.59 3.18 3.80
C SER A 107 -0.11 2.31 2.73
N THR A 108 -0.92 2.97 1.88
CA THR A 108 -1.71 2.38 0.79
C THR A 108 -1.00 2.53 -0.56
N LEU A 109 -1.27 1.61 -1.49
CA LEU A 109 -0.55 1.46 -2.75
C LEU A 109 -1.40 1.73 -4.00
N LYS A 110 -0.93 2.61 -4.87
CA LYS A 110 -1.36 2.71 -6.27
C LYS A 110 -0.25 2.17 -7.17
N ASN A 111 -0.59 1.15 -7.95
CA ASN A 111 0.30 0.63 -8.99
C ASN A 111 -0.23 1.12 -10.34
N THR A 112 0.54 1.93 -11.06
CA THR A 112 0.23 2.28 -12.44
C THR A 112 1.19 1.52 -13.35
N THR A 113 0.71 0.42 -13.90
CA THR A 113 1.48 -0.35 -14.88
C THR A 113 1.07 0.08 -16.28
N ILE A 114 2.01 0.67 -17.03
CA ILE A 114 1.86 0.77 -18.47
C ILE A 114 2.26 -0.58 -19.08
N SER A 115 1.28 -1.25 -19.67
CA SER A 115 1.41 -2.57 -20.27
C SER A 115 1.10 -2.49 -21.78
N ASP A 116 2.05 -2.92 -22.60
CA ASP A 116 1.82 -3.11 -24.03
C ASP A 116 1.14 -4.47 -24.24
N TYR A 117 -0.18 -4.45 -24.47
CA TYR A 117 -0.92 -5.65 -24.84
C TYR A 117 -0.64 -6.03 -26.30
N PRO A 118 -0.26 -7.28 -26.59
CA PRO A 118 -0.48 -7.84 -27.92
C PRO A 118 -1.98 -7.97 -28.18
N LYS A 119 -2.32 -7.97 -29.47
CA LYS A 119 -3.66 -7.67 -29.95
C LYS A 119 -4.74 -8.65 -29.49
N ILE A 120 -5.88 -8.10 -29.09
CA ILE A 120 -7.17 -8.63 -29.53
C ILE A 120 -7.26 -8.30 -31.04
N LEU A 121 -7.08 -9.32 -31.88
CA LEU A 121 -7.12 -9.23 -33.35
C LEU A 121 -8.52 -8.85 -33.82
N ILE A 122 -8.84 -7.55 -33.82
CA ILE A 122 -10.02 -7.07 -34.54
C ILE A 122 -9.59 -6.04 -35.59
N PHE A 123 -8.72 -5.04 -35.32
CA PHE A 123 -8.15 -4.15 -36.36
C PHE A 123 -6.80 -3.51 -35.93
N GLY A 124 -5.78 -3.40 -36.81
CA GLY A 124 -4.77 -2.32 -36.70
C GLY A 124 -3.31 -2.67 -36.41
N GLY A 125 -2.86 -2.86 -35.18
CA GLY A 125 -1.42 -2.80 -34.82
C GLY A 125 -1.19 -3.15 -33.35
N PRO A 126 0.04 -3.44 -32.89
CA PRO A 126 0.28 -3.45 -31.44
C PRO A 126 -0.15 -2.08 -30.89
N THR A 127 -1.02 -2.08 -29.87
CA THR A 127 -1.54 -0.86 -29.26
C THR A 127 -0.99 -0.75 -27.85
N LYS A 128 -0.39 0.40 -27.55
CA LYS A 128 0.00 0.72 -26.18
C LYS A 128 -1.25 0.96 -25.35
N SER A 129 -1.23 0.49 -24.12
CA SER A 129 -2.27 0.82 -23.14
C SER A 129 -1.61 1.15 -21.80
N SER A 130 -2.32 1.90 -20.98
CA SER A 130 -1.96 2.10 -19.58
C SER A 130 -3.05 1.49 -18.72
N ASN A 131 -2.69 0.83 -17.63
CA ASN A 131 -3.68 0.42 -16.63
C ASN A 131 -3.26 0.96 -15.27
N SER A 132 -4.24 1.32 -14.46
CA SER A 132 -3.98 1.62 -13.05
C SER A 132 -4.72 0.63 -12.16
N LEU A 133 -3.98 -0.04 -11.29
CA LEU A 133 -4.50 -0.93 -10.26
C LEU A 133 -4.36 -0.23 -8.90
N TYR A 134 -5.50 -0.03 -8.25
CA TYR A 134 -5.61 0.59 -6.95
C TYR A 134 -5.68 -0.52 -5.89
N ARG A 135 -4.85 -0.42 -4.84
CA ARG A 135 -4.77 -1.41 -3.78
C ARG A 135 -4.75 -0.77 -2.40
N LEU A 136 -5.55 -1.30 -1.48
CA LEU A 136 -5.34 -1.05 -0.07
C LEU A 136 -4.12 -1.84 0.39
N SER A 137 -3.14 -1.17 0.99
CA SER A 137 -1.94 -1.83 1.50
C SER A 137 -1.76 -1.57 2.98
N MET A 138 -1.27 -2.58 3.69
CA MET A 138 -0.91 -2.50 5.09
C MET A 138 0.51 -3.04 5.23
N ILE A 139 1.45 -2.17 5.56
CA ILE A 139 2.81 -2.59 5.91
C ILE A 139 2.81 -2.92 7.40
N SER A 140 3.40 -4.04 7.78
CA SER A 140 3.50 -4.43 9.18
C SER A 140 4.90 -4.96 9.45
N ARG A 141 5.28 -4.97 10.72
CA ARG A 141 6.52 -5.60 11.18
C ARG A 141 6.15 -6.77 12.07
N ASP A 142 6.75 -7.93 11.80
CA ASP A 142 6.73 -9.07 12.71
C ASP A 142 8.16 -9.48 13.10
N GLY A 143 8.29 -10.58 13.86
CA GLY A 143 9.59 -11.08 14.30
C GLY A 143 10.52 -11.53 13.17
N ALA A 144 10.01 -11.69 11.94
CA ALA A 144 10.80 -12.08 10.77
C ALA A 144 11.19 -10.90 9.86
N GLY A 145 10.52 -9.75 9.99
CA GLY A 145 10.87 -8.55 9.22
C GLY A 145 9.66 -7.68 8.90
N LEU A 146 9.77 -6.89 7.83
CA LEU A 146 8.63 -6.15 7.29
C LEU A 146 7.83 -7.06 6.34
N LYS A 147 6.52 -6.87 6.34
CA LYS A 147 5.57 -7.51 5.44
C LYS A 147 4.63 -6.46 4.89
N ILE A 148 4.06 -6.76 3.73
CA ILE A 148 2.97 -5.98 3.14
C ILE A 148 1.80 -6.91 2.84
N LYS A 149 0.61 -6.51 3.30
CA LYS A 149 -0.66 -7.13 2.94
C LYS A 149 -1.42 -6.21 2.00
N GLU A 150 -1.72 -6.67 0.80
CA GLU A 150 -2.32 -5.88 -0.28
C GLU A 150 -3.67 -6.45 -0.68
N LYS A 151 -4.71 -5.62 -0.72
CA LYS A 151 -6.05 -5.96 -1.21
C LYS A 151 -6.34 -5.14 -2.47
N ASN A 152 -6.72 -5.81 -3.55
CA ASN A 152 -7.10 -5.13 -4.78
C ASN A 152 -8.45 -4.40 -4.61
N CYS A 153 -8.54 -3.18 -5.13
CA CYS A 153 -9.73 -2.34 -5.00
C CYS A 153 -10.42 -2.06 -6.33
N ARG A 154 -9.67 -1.55 -7.31
CA ARG A 154 -10.19 -1.17 -8.63
C ARG A 154 -9.09 -1.28 -9.68
N VAL A 155 -9.47 -1.59 -10.91
CA VAL A 155 -8.62 -1.43 -12.09
C VAL A 155 -9.28 -0.43 -13.03
N THR A 156 -8.50 0.54 -13.51
CA THR A 156 -8.93 1.43 -14.58
C THR A 156 -8.10 1.17 -15.83
N VAL A 157 -8.81 1.04 -16.95
CA VAL A 157 -8.24 0.87 -18.29
C VAL A 157 -8.76 2.04 -19.12
N PRO A 158 -7.95 3.05 -19.41
CA PRO A 158 -8.34 4.14 -20.29
C PRO A 158 -8.70 3.58 -21.68
N PRO A 159 -9.69 4.17 -22.37
CA PRO A 159 -10.01 3.77 -23.73
C PRO A 159 -8.79 3.87 -24.65
N ALA A 160 -8.57 2.86 -25.47
CA ALA A 160 -7.45 2.80 -26.40
C ALA A 160 -7.93 2.32 -27.77
N SER A 161 -7.60 3.07 -28.83
CA SER A 161 -7.83 2.68 -30.23
C SER A 161 -9.27 2.24 -30.54
N GLY A 162 -10.27 2.96 -29.99
CA GLY A 162 -11.68 2.64 -30.18
C GLY A 162 -12.20 1.48 -29.32
N LEU A 163 -11.38 0.89 -28.47
CA LEU A 163 -11.78 -0.10 -27.48
C LEU A 163 -11.86 0.57 -26.10
N SER A 164 -13.02 0.48 -25.45
CA SER A 164 -13.16 0.78 -24.02
C SER A 164 -13.29 -0.54 -23.27
N MET A 165 -12.55 -0.72 -22.19
CA MET A 165 -12.60 -1.91 -21.35
C MET A 165 -12.94 -1.52 -19.92
N SER A 166 -13.85 -2.25 -19.30
CA SER A 166 -14.13 -2.12 -17.88
C SER A 166 -14.19 -3.49 -17.21
N ILE A 167 -13.71 -3.55 -15.98
CA ILE A 167 -13.76 -4.73 -15.13
C ILE A 167 -14.52 -4.31 -13.88
N ALA A 168 -15.54 -5.09 -13.50
CA ALA A 168 -16.31 -4.78 -12.30
C ALA A 168 -15.43 -4.88 -11.04
N ASP A 169 -15.54 -3.90 -10.15
CA ASP A 169 -14.78 -3.89 -8.89
C ASP A 169 -15.04 -5.13 -8.04
N SER A 170 -16.25 -5.67 -8.06
CA SER A 170 -16.59 -6.91 -7.34
C SER A 170 -15.73 -8.09 -7.77
N ILE A 171 -15.33 -8.16 -9.04
CA ILE A 171 -14.40 -9.18 -9.55
C ILE A 171 -13.00 -8.91 -9.00
N ILE A 172 -12.51 -7.67 -9.11
CA ILE A 172 -11.19 -7.28 -8.62
C ILE A 172 -11.05 -7.49 -7.10
N GLN A 173 -12.08 -7.14 -6.34
CA GLN A 173 -12.12 -7.26 -4.87
C GLN A 173 -12.40 -8.69 -4.39
N SER A 174 -12.85 -9.59 -5.28
CA SER A 174 -12.97 -11.03 -4.97
C SER A 174 -11.62 -11.74 -4.91
N ILE A 175 -10.55 -11.12 -5.42
CA ILE A 175 -9.19 -11.64 -5.33
C ILE A 175 -8.72 -11.49 -3.88
N ASP A 176 -8.30 -12.60 -3.28
CA ASP A 176 -7.79 -12.62 -1.92
C ASP A 176 -6.64 -11.63 -1.72
N ALA A 177 -6.60 -11.02 -0.53
CA ALA A 177 -5.50 -10.15 -0.16
C ALA A 177 -4.20 -10.96 -0.08
N ILE A 178 -3.12 -10.41 -0.63
CA ILE A 178 -1.81 -11.07 -0.63
C ILE A 178 -0.94 -10.49 0.46
N GLU A 179 -0.37 -11.37 1.27
CA GLU A 179 0.71 -11.02 2.18
C GLU A 179 2.05 -11.45 1.58
N SER A 180 3.04 -10.55 1.59
CA SER A 180 4.39 -10.84 1.10
C SER A 180 5.46 -10.16 1.94
N PRO A 181 6.69 -10.71 2.01
CA PRO A 181 7.81 -10.04 2.65
C PRO A 181 8.15 -8.73 1.93
N LEU A 182 8.48 -7.70 2.72
CA LEU A 182 8.93 -6.42 2.24
C LEU A 182 10.37 -6.19 2.73
N ALA A 183 11.30 -5.95 1.82
CA ALA A 183 12.64 -5.53 2.19
C ALA A 183 12.68 -4.01 2.29
N ALA A 184 13.39 -3.46 3.28
CA ALA A 184 13.66 -2.04 3.40
C ALA A 184 15.14 -1.80 3.65
N LYS A 185 15.71 -0.80 2.99
CA LYS A 185 17.12 -0.44 3.08
C LYS A 185 17.25 1.08 3.14
N ALA A 186 18.03 1.59 4.10
CA ALA A 186 18.40 2.99 4.13
C ALA A 186 19.40 3.29 2.98
N THR A 187 19.17 4.40 2.30
CA THR A 187 20.01 4.93 1.21
C THR A 187 20.23 6.43 1.45
N ASP A 188 21.16 7.03 0.72
CA ASP A 188 21.41 8.48 0.80
C ASP A 188 20.17 9.32 0.41
N GLY A 189 19.24 8.74 -0.38
CA GLY A 189 18.02 9.38 -0.86
C GLY A 189 16.76 9.09 -0.02
N GLY A 190 16.87 8.36 1.09
CA GLY A 190 15.74 7.95 1.92
C GLY A 190 15.68 6.43 2.15
N ILE A 191 14.49 5.91 2.43
CA ILE A 191 14.28 4.47 2.63
C ILE A 191 13.83 3.86 1.30
N GLU A 192 14.64 2.98 0.73
CA GLU A 192 14.25 2.14 -0.40
C GLU A 192 13.50 0.92 0.13
N ILE A 193 12.31 0.66 -0.39
CA ILE A 193 11.56 -0.58 -0.17
C ILE A 193 11.54 -1.41 -1.44
N ARG A 194 11.53 -2.73 -1.26
CA ARG A 194 11.42 -3.70 -2.33
C ARG A 194 10.46 -4.80 -1.95
N ARG A 195 9.49 -5.06 -2.83
CA ARG A 195 8.65 -6.26 -2.77
C ARG A 195 9.07 -7.21 -3.88
N GLY A 196 9.28 -8.47 -3.52
CA GLY A 196 9.58 -9.54 -4.47
C GLY A 196 8.43 -9.84 -5.42
N ASP A 197 8.65 -10.81 -6.31
CA ASP A 197 7.64 -11.27 -7.26
C ASP A 197 6.45 -11.88 -6.52
N VAL A 198 5.27 -11.36 -6.82
CA VAL A 198 3.98 -11.84 -6.30
C VAL A 198 3.11 -12.20 -7.49
N THR A 199 2.57 -13.41 -7.50
CA THR A 199 1.70 -13.90 -8.55
C THR A 199 0.25 -13.87 -8.10
N GLN A 200 -0.60 -13.21 -8.88
CA GLN A 200 -2.05 -13.15 -8.74
C GLN A 200 -2.71 -13.85 -9.91
N ILE A 201 -3.75 -14.62 -9.64
CA ILE A 201 -4.58 -15.27 -10.65
C ILE A 201 -6.00 -14.77 -10.48
N VAL A 202 -6.62 -14.43 -11.60
CA VAL A 202 -7.97 -13.87 -11.67
C VAL A 202 -8.78 -14.76 -12.61
N GLY A 203 -9.92 -15.26 -12.14
CA GLY A 203 -10.82 -16.11 -12.92
C GLY A 203 -10.56 -17.61 -12.86
N ALA A 204 -9.51 -18.06 -12.17
CA ALA A 204 -9.23 -19.48 -11.95
C ALA A 204 -8.67 -19.77 -10.54
N LYS A 205 -8.85 -21.00 -10.08
CA LYS A 205 -8.22 -21.56 -8.88
C LYS A 205 -7.16 -22.57 -9.31
N LEU A 206 -5.92 -22.12 -9.44
CA LEU A 206 -4.80 -23.01 -9.76
C LEU A 206 -4.15 -23.50 -8.46
N THR A 207 -3.95 -24.81 -8.35
CA THR A 207 -3.18 -25.37 -7.22
C THR A 207 -1.70 -24.97 -7.30
N ASN A 208 -1.16 -24.90 -8.51
CA ASN A 208 0.18 -24.41 -8.78
C ASN A 208 0.07 -23.07 -9.54
N PRO A 209 0.52 -21.95 -8.95
CA PRO A 209 0.39 -20.64 -9.59
C PRO A 209 1.21 -20.49 -10.88
N THR A 210 2.10 -21.43 -11.19
CA THR A 210 2.92 -21.47 -12.42
C THR A 210 2.39 -22.43 -13.49
N ALA A 211 1.30 -23.17 -13.22
CA ALA A 211 0.69 -24.08 -14.19
C ALA A 211 0.17 -23.33 -15.44
N GLU A 212 -0.13 -24.05 -16.51
CA GLU A 212 -0.77 -23.43 -17.68
C GLU A 212 -2.15 -22.87 -17.31
N LEU A 213 -2.51 -21.69 -17.83
CA LEU A 213 -3.85 -21.15 -17.60
C LEU A 213 -4.90 -22.00 -18.32
N PRO A 214 -6.07 -22.22 -17.70
CA PRO A 214 -7.22 -22.79 -18.36
C PRO A 214 -7.53 -22.09 -19.69
N ASN A 215 -7.81 -22.87 -20.72
CA ASN A 215 -8.09 -22.39 -22.08
C ASN A 215 -9.49 -22.76 -22.58
N SER A 216 -10.33 -23.29 -21.68
CA SER A 216 -11.72 -23.66 -21.95
C SER A 216 -12.61 -23.15 -20.83
N GLU A 217 -13.80 -22.69 -21.19
CA GLU A 217 -14.84 -22.30 -20.22
C GLU A 217 -15.29 -23.45 -19.30
N ASN A 218 -15.13 -24.70 -19.75
CA ASN A 218 -15.55 -25.90 -19.01
C ASN A 218 -14.43 -26.50 -18.15
N ASP A 219 -13.28 -25.83 -18.08
CA ASP A 219 -12.17 -26.27 -17.24
C ASP A 219 -12.57 -26.18 -15.75
N PRO A 220 -12.36 -27.24 -14.95
CA PRO A 220 -12.77 -27.26 -13.54
C PRO A 220 -12.03 -26.24 -12.66
N GLU A 221 -10.88 -25.73 -13.11
CA GLU A 221 -10.15 -24.68 -12.40
C GLU A 221 -10.74 -23.29 -12.65
N VAL A 222 -11.57 -23.10 -13.69
CA VAL A 222 -12.22 -21.81 -13.98
C VAL A 222 -13.29 -21.53 -12.93
N ILE A 223 -13.23 -20.34 -12.33
CA ILE A 223 -14.26 -19.90 -11.38
C ILE A 223 -15.51 -19.51 -12.17
N GLN A 224 -16.64 -20.13 -11.85
CA GLN A 224 -17.92 -19.88 -12.49
C GLN A 224 -18.84 -19.05 -11.56
N VAL A 225 -19.58 -18.09 -12.13
CA VAL A 225 -20.67 -17.36 -11.49
C VAL A 225 -21.91 -17.48 -12.37
N ASN A 226 -22.99 -18.04 -11.82
CA ASN A 226 -24.23 -18.29 -12.56
C ASN A 226 -24.02 -19.11 -13.85
N GLY A 227 -23.09 -20.07 -13.82
CA GLY A 227 -22.77 -20.93 -14.96
C GLY A 227 -21.98 -20.26 -16.08
N LYS A 228 -21.38 -19.09 -15.82
CA LYS A 228 -20.46 -18.40 -16.74
C LYS A 228 -19.13 -18.10 -16.05
N PRO A 229 -18.00 -18.03 -16.77
CA PRO A 229 -16.72 -17.67 -16.16
C PRO A 229 -16.78 -16.31 -15.45
N LEU A 230 -16.16 -16.23 -14.26
CA LEU A 230 -16.23 -15.09 -13.33
C LEU A 230 -15.72 -13.79 -13.92
N VAL A 231 -14.65 -13.85 -14.72
CA VAL A 231 -13.98 -12.64 -15.21
C VAL A 231 -14.63 -12.21 -16.49
N VAL A 232 -15.46 -11.18 -16.36
CA VAL A 232 -16.06 -10.48 -17.47
C VAL A 232 -15.34 -9.15 -17.61
N THR A 233 -14.57 -8.99 -18.68
CA THR A 233 -14.18 -7.66 -19.13
C THR A 233 -15.23 -7.19 -20.11
N HIS A 234 -15.95 -6.13 -19.76
CA HIS A 234 -16.89 -5.51 -20.68
C HIS A 234 -16.09 -4.66 -21.66
N ALA A 235 -16.14 -5.03 -22.93
CA ALA A 235 -15.50 -4.34 -24.03
C ALA A 235 -16.55 -3.60 -24.86
N VAL A 236 -16.35 -2.31 -25.09
CA VAL A 236 -17.13 -1.52 -26.05
C VAL A 236 -16.25 -1.22 -27.25
N LEU A 237 -16.62 -1.78 -28.39
CA LEU A 237 -15.97 -1.56 -29.68
C LEU A 237 -16.66 -0.38 -30.39
N ASN A 238 -15.98 0.77 -30.43
CA ASN A 238 -16.44 1.96 -31.14
C ASN A 238 -16.09 1.84 -32.63
N LEU A 239 -16.97 1.20 -33.41
CA LEU A 239 -16.78 1.03 -34.85
C LEU A 239 -17.39 2.20 -35.65
N PRO A 240 -16.89 2.48 -36.86
CA PRO A 240 -17.54 3.42 -37.77
C PRO A 240 -18.94 2.94 -38.18
N PHE A 241 -19.79 3.90 -38.55
CA PHE A 241 -21.15 3.65 -39.02
C PHE A 241 -21.18 2.62 -40.16
N PRO A 242 -22.16 1.67 -40.18
CA PRO A 242 -23.37 1.62 -39.36
C PRO A 242 -23.29 0.87 -38.03
N LEU A 243 -22.19 0.17 -37.73
CA LEU A 243 -22.08 -0.74 -36.58
C LEU A 243 -21.61 -0.04 -35.29
N LYS A 244 -22.21 1.11 -34.97
CA LYS A 244 -21.78 1.93 -33.83
C LYS A 244 -21.95 1.16 -32.51
N ASP A 245 -20.92 1.23 -31.66
CA ASP A 245 -20.86 0.75 -30.27
C ASP A 245 -21.32 -0.70 -30.06
N ILE A 246 -20.47 -1.66 -30.42
CA ILE A 246 -20.72 -3.09 -30.13
C ILE A 246 -20.25 -3.41 -28.71
N ASN A 247 -21.18 -3.84 -27.86
CA ASN A 247 -20.88 -4.35 -26.52
C ASN A 247 -20.52 -5.85 -26.61
N VAL A 248 -19.37 -6.20 -26.08
CA VAL A 248 -18.86 -7.58 -26.03
C VAL A 248 -18.38 -7.87 -24.62
N ASP A 249 -18.82 -8.98 -24.07
CA ASP A 249 -18.27 -9.52 -22.83
C ASP A 249 -17.13 -10.46 -23.21
N LEU A 250 -15.95 -10.23 -22.63
CA LEU A 250 -14.79 -11.10 -22.76
C LEU A 250 -14.65 -11.92 -21.49
N TYR A 251 -14.66 -13.25 -21.63
CA TYR A 251 -14.45 -14.19 -20.55
C TYR A 251 -12.99 -14.65 -20.56
N ALA A 252 -12.20 -14.34 -19.52
CA ALA A 252 -10.76 -14.65 -19.55
C ALA A 252 -10.20 -15.05 -18.18
N VAL A 253 -9.21 -15.94 -18.16
CA VAL A 253 -8.35 -16.14 -16.99
C VAL A 253 -7.09 -15.30 -17.19
N GLN A 254 -6.66 -14.61 -16.13
CA GLN A 254 -5.44 -13.81 -16.16
C GLN A 254 -4.52 -14.21 -15.01
N ARG A 255 -3.23 -14.25 -15.29
CA ARG A 255 -2.17 -14.29 -14.28
C ARG A 255 -1.28 -13.09 -14.44
N SER A 256 -1.03 -12.39 -13.32
CA SER A 256 -0.07 -11.29 -13.25
C SER A 256 0.96 -11.61 -12.18
N THR A 257 2.23 -11.53 -12.55
CA THR A 257 3.36 -11.58 -11.63
C THR A 257 4.00 -10.21 -11.58
N ASN A 258 3.93 -9.54 -10.43
CA ASN A 258 4.47 -8.20 -10.26
C ASN A 258 5.47 -8.11 -9.10
N SER A 259 6.48 -7.26 -9.25
CA SER A 259 7.41 -6.82 -8.20
C SER A 259 7.67 -5.34 -8.33
N TYR A 260 8.12 -4.69 -7.28
CA TYR A 260 8.43 -3.27 -7.35
C TYR A 260 9.56 -2.86 -6.41
N ASN A 261 10.18 -1.73 -6.74
CA ASN A 261 11.09 -0.98 -5.87
C ASN A 261 10.57 0.44 -5.77
N ALA A 262 10.54 1.01 -4.57
CA ALA A 262 10.09 2.38 -4.33
C ALA A 262 10.95 3.06 -3.26
N VAL A 263 11.09 4.37 -3.36
CA VAL A 263 11.88 5.19 -2.42
C VAL A 263 10.93 6.11 -1.64
N LEU A 264 11.06 6.11 -0.31
CA LEU A 264 10.32 6.98 0.59
C LEU A 264 10.92 8.38 0.51
N ASN A 265 10.14 9.32 0.00
CA ASN A 265 10.56 10.71 -0.10
C ASN A 265 10.32 11.46 1.23
N ALA A 266 10.79 12.71 1.29
CA ALA A 266 10.66 13.57 2.47
C ALA A 266 9.20 13.90 2.85
N ASN A 267 8.24 13.73 1.93
CA ASN A 267 6.82 13.95 2.17
C ASN A 267 6.12 12.70 2.74
N GLY A 268 6.86 11.59 2.94
CA GLY A 268 6.29 10.34 3.42
C GLY A 268 5.56 9.53 2.34
N GLU A 269 5.78 9.85 1.06
CA GLU A 269 5.25 9.09 -0.06
C GLU A 269 6.32 8.15 -0.60
N LEU A 270 5.94 6.95 -1.03
CA LEU A 270 6.85 6.03 -1.71
C LEU A 270 6.58 6.12 -3.21
N HIS A 271 7.63 6.34 -4.00
CA HIS A 271 7.51 6.34 -5.46
C HIS A 271 8.60 5.47 -6.08
N GLY A 272 8.28 4.77 -7.15
CA GLY A 272 9.28 4.01 -7.89
C GLY A 272 8.71 3.28 -9.08
N PHE A 273 9.28 2.10 -9.36
CA PHE A 273 9.01 1.35 -10.58
C PHE A 273 8.44 -0.02 -10.26
N ILE A 274 7.46 -0.42 -11.05
CA ILE A 274 6.86 -1.75 -11.00
C ILE A 274 7.34 -2.55 -12.22
N LYS A 275 7.71 -3.80 -11.99
CA LYS A 275 7.85 -4.82 -13.02
C LYS A 275 6.60 -5.67 -13.01
N ASP A 276 5.98 -5.84 -14.16
CA ASP A 276 4.78 -6.68 -14.30
C ASP A 276 4.93 -7.61 -15.49
N THR A 277 4.53 -8.85 -15.29
CA THR A 277 4.40 -9.83 -16.37
C THR A 277 2.99 -10.38 -16.27
N THR A 278 2.20 -10.09 -17.30
CA THR A 278 0.82 -10.53 -17.37
C THR A 278 0.66 -11.49 -18.54
N GLU A 279 -0.08 -12.56 -18.31
CA GLU A 279 -0.56 -13.46 -19.34
C GLU A 279 -2.06 -13.67 -19.16
N GLN A 280 -2.72 -13.89 -20.28
CA GLN A 280 -4.17 -14.01 -20.34
C GLN A 280 -4.54 -15.15 -21.27
N SER A 281 -5.52 -15.93 -20.84
CA SER A 281 -6.18 -16.96 -21.61
C SER A 281 -7.65 -16.61 -21.75
N VAL A 282 -8.11 -16.32 -22.97
CA VAL A 282 -9.50 -15.98 -23.22
C VAL A 282 -10.29 -17.26 -23.46
N LEU A 283 -11.33 -17.45 -22.66
CA LEU A 283 -12.18 -18.62 -22.66
C LEU A 283 -13.33 -18.51 -23.66
N GLY A 284 -13.79 -17.27 -23.94
CA GLY A 284 -14.89 -17.03 -24.86
C GLY A 284 -15.36 -15.57 -24.86
N THR A 285 -16.41 -15.31 -25.64
CA THR A 285 -17.01 -13.98 -25.81
C THR A 285 -18.54 -14.07 -25.89
N SER A 286 -19.27 -13.01 -25.49
CA SER A 286 -20.75 -13.01 -25.61
C SER A 286 -21.27 -12.98 -27.05
N LEU A 287 -20.46 -12.51 -28.00
CA LEU A 287 -20.76 -12.55 -29.43
C LEU A 287 -19.86 -13.58 -30.13
N PRO A 288 -20.39 -14.39 -31.07
CA PRO A 288 -19.58 -15.30 -31.86
C PRO A 288 -18.79 -14.49 -32.89
N ILE A 289 -17.60 -14.02 -32.53
CA ILE A 289 -16.71 -13.29 -33.45
C ILE A 289 -15.73 -14.31 -34.07
N PRO A 290 -15.92 -14.75 -35.32
CA PRO A 290 -15.23 -15.93 -35.88
C PRO A 290 -13.71 -15.76 -36.09
N SER A 291 -13.18 -14.55 -35.90
CA SER A 291 -11.82 -14.16 -36.33
C SER A 291 -10.88 -13.78 -35.20
N VAL A 292 -11.34 -13.83 -33.94
CA VAL A 292 -10.50 -13.39 -32.82
C VAL A 292 -9.78 -14.60 -32.26
N ASN A 293 -8.58 -14.88 -32.78
CA ASN A 293 -7.67 -15.82 -32.15
C ASN A 293 -7.12 -15.17 -30.87
N LEU A 294 -7.86 -15.36 -29.77
CA LEU A 294 -7.57 -14.78 -28.46
C LEU A 294 -6.64 -15.66 -27.62
N ASN A 295 -6.13 -16.75 -28.20
CA ASN A 295 -5.31 -17.71 -27.48
C ASN A 295 -3.94 -17.12 -27.17
N LYS A 296 -3.65 -16.96 -25.87
CA LYS A 296 -2.38 -16.52 -25.28
C LYS A 296 -1.84 -15.25 -25.90
N VAL A 297 -2.33 -14.14 -25.37
CA VAL A 297 -1.81 -12.81 -25.67
C VAL A 297 -0.67 -12.50 -24.68
N PRO A 298 0.62 -12.57 -25.08
CA PRO A 298 1.74 -12.32 -24.18
C PRO A 298 1.88 -10.82 -23.86
N VAL A 299 1.29 -10.32 -22.78
CA VAL A 299 1.42 -8.91 -22.40
C VAL A 299 2.88 -8.59 -22.09
N LYS A 300 3.43 -7.61 -22.81
CA LYS A 300 4.79 -7.13 -22.56
C LYS A 300 4.70 -5.78 -21.87
N GLN A 301 5.48 -5.59 -20.83
CA GLN A 301 5.65 -4.28 -20.24
C GLN A 301 6.31 -3.33 -21.24
N ASP A 302 5.99 -2.02 -21.20
CA ASP A 302 6.70 -1.03 -22.03
C ASP A 302 8.20 -1.12 -21.69
N PRO A 303 9.10 -1.18 -22.69
CA PRO A 303 10.54 -1.26 -22.44
C PRO A 303 11.10 -0.06 -21.67
N ASP A 304 10.40 1.07 -21.70
CA ASP A 304 10.69 2.22 -20.85
C ASP A 304 10.09 2.03 -19.45
N ALA A 305 10.92 1.55 -18.53
CA ALA A 305 10.52 1.30 -17.15
C ALA A 305 9.97 2.55 -16.43
N SER A 306 10.31 3.76 -16.89
CA SER A 306 9.80 5.00 -16.28
C SER A 306 8.30 5.19 -16.45
N LYS A 307 7.68 4.45 -17.37
CA LYS A 307 6.23 4.43 -17.61
C LYS A 307 5.48 3.46 -16.70
N SER A 308 6.17 2.53 -16.07
CA SER A 308 5.55 1.57 -15.16
C SER A 308 5.92 1.95 -13.73
N THR A 309 5.04 2.73 -13.11
CA THR A 309 5.32 3.34 -11.81
C THR A 309 4.50 2.73 -10.69
N VAL A 310 5.02 2.89 -9.49
CA VAL A 310 4.32 2.60 -8.25
C VAL A 310 4.36 3.83 -7.36
N SER A 311 3.24 4.15 -6.73
CA SER A 311 3.10 5.27 -5.81
C SER A 311 2.35 4.82 -4.57
N PHE A 312 2.83 5.18 -3.39
CA PHE A 312 2.11 4.96 -2.14
C PHE A 312 1.72 6.29 -1.53
N MET A 313 0.49 6.35 -1.07
CA MET A 313 -0.08 7.47 -0.36
C MET A 313 -0.60 6.98 0.98
N LYS A 314 -0.33 7.75 2.02
CA LYS A 314 -0.89 7.49 3.34
C LYS A 314 -2.38 7.83 3.33
N ILE A 315 -3.21 6.95 3.88
CA ILE A 315 -4.63 7.19 4.10
C ILE A 315 -4.99 6.83 5.55
N ALA A 316 -6.23 7.14 5.96
CA ALA A 316 -6.70 6.82 7.31
C ALA A 316 -6.76 5.31 7.55
N ASP A 317 -6.52 4.89 8.80
CA ASP A 317 -6.74 3.50 9.20
C ASP A 317 -8.21 3.10 9.00
N GLY A 318 -8.41 1.84 8.62
CA GLY A 318 -9.74 1.30 8.30
C GLY A 318 -10.35 1.82 6.99
N ALA A 319 -9.59 2.53 6.14
CA ALA A 319 -10.10 3.04 4.88
C ALA A 319 -10.65 1.94 3.96
N SER A 320 -11.75 2.28 3.29
CA SER A 320 -12.43 1.49 2.28
C SER A 320 -11.76 1.60 0.92
N CYS A 321 -12.11 0.68 0.01
CA CYS A 321 -11.62 0.75 -1.37
C CYS A 321 -12.10 2.00 -2.13
N ASP A 322 -13.28 2.54 -1.79
CA ASP A 322 -13.78 3.76 -2.41
C ASP A 322 -12.95 4.98 -1.99
N GLU A 323 -12.58 5.07 -0.72
CA GLU A 323 -11.70 6.13 -0.20
C GLU A 323 -10.29 6.05 -0.82
N VAL A 324 -9.78 4.85 -1.09
CA VAL A 324 -8.53 4.67 -1.84
C VAL A 324 -8.65 5.27 -3.23
N VAL A 325 -9.73 5.01 -3.95
CA VAL A 325 -9.93 5.53 -5.32
C VAL A 325 -10.08 7.05 -5.30
N GLU A 326 -10.85 7.59 -4.36
CA GLU A 326 -11.09 9.02 -4.20
C GLU A 326 -9.81 9.79 -3.87
N ALA A 327 -8.97 9.26 -2.98
CA ALA A 327 -7.71 9.89 -2.59
C ALA A 327 -6.75 10.14 -3.76
N TYR A 328 -6.85 9.34 -4.84
CA TYR A 328 -6.04 9.50 -6.04
C TYR A 328 -6.69 10.35 -7.14
N GLY A 329 -7.79 11.05 -6.84
CA GLY A 329 -8.38 12.05 -7.72
C GLY A 329 -8.96 11.50 -9.02
N LEU A 330 -9.41 10.23 -9.03
CA LEU A 330 -10.27 9.77 -10.10
C LEU A 330 -11.65 10.42 -9.91
N GLU A 331 -11.95 11.43 -10.73
CA GLU A 331 -13.31 11.93 -10.88
C GLU A 331 -14.25 10.75 -11.24
N LYS A 332 -15.45 10.75 -10.65
CA LYS A 332 -16.49 9.74 -10.87
C LYS A 332 -17.01 9.73 -12.29
#